data_AF-A0A372RAG7-F1
#
_entry.id   AF-A0A372RAG7-F1
#
_cell.length_a   1.000
_cell.length_b   1.000
_cell.length_c   1.000
_cell.angle_alpha   90.00
_cell.angle_beta   90.00
_cell.angle_gamma   90.00
#
_symmetry.space_group_name_H-M   'P 1'
#
loop_
_entity.id
_entity.type
_entity.pdbx_description
1 polymer ?
#
loop_
_entity_poly.entity_id
_entity_poly.type
_entity_poly.pdbx_seq_one_letter_code
_entity_poly.pdbx_strand_id
1 'polypeptide(L)'
;MQQNVDSHENILRFYGITKFETIKYSLVLDYADGGTLRAYLKKHFNELNWDDNYQLASQLANAVEFIHECDIIHRDLHSHNILISKKNIKLADFGLSKKIAETTSNSKVFGVIPYIDPKCFNIKGNKYTLNKKSDIYSIDVLM
;
A
#
# COMPACT_ATOMS: atom_id res chain seq x y z
N MET A 1 -7.05 -22.47 2.71
CA MET A 1 -6.96 -21.99 1.32
C MET A 1 -6.11 -20.73 1.34
N GLN A 2 -4.99 -20.72 0.63
CA GLN A 2 -4.11 -19.56 0.55
C GLN A 2 -4.64 -18.70 -0.61
N GLN A 3 -5.37 -17.62 -0.31
CA GLN A 3 -5.83 -16.70 -1.34
C GLN A 3 -4.61 -16.01 -1.97
N ASN A 4 -4.59 -15.96 -3.30
CA ASN A 4 -3.51 -15.35 -4.04
C ASN A 4 -3.80 -13.84 -4.14
N VAL A 5 -2.93 -13.03 -3.55
CA VAL A 5 -3.14 -11.58 -3.36
C VAL A 5 -3.21 -10.82 -4.69
N ASP A 6 -2.70 -11.42 -5.75
CA ASP A 6 -2.64 -10.92 -7.13
C ASP A 6 -3.98 -10.94 -7.88
N SER A 7 -5.06 -11.41 -7.24
CA SER A 7 -6.40 -11.54 -7.85
C SER A 7 -7.33 -10.35 -7.62
N HIS A 8 -6.98 -9.42 -6.73
CA HIS A 8 -7.83 -8.25 -6.44
C HIS A 8 -7.63 -7.14 -7.49
N GLU A 9 -8.72 -6.57 -8.00
CA GLU A 9 -8.66 -5.59 -9.09
C GLU A 9 -7.91 -4.30 -8.72
N ASN A 10 -7.89 -3.94 -7.44
CA ASN A 10 -7.17 -2.77 -6.94
C ASN A 10 -5.77 -3.06 -6.38
N ILE A 11 -5.21 -4.24 -6.65
CA ILE A 11 -3.80 -4.55 -6.36
C ILE A 11 -3.02 -4.60 -7.66
N LEU A 12 -1.81 -4.05 -7.66
CA LEU A 12 -0.94 -4.08 -8.83
C LEU A 12 -0.56 -5.52 -9.14
N ARG A 13 -0.88 -5.97 -10.34
CA ARG A 13 -0.66 -7.35 -10.74
C ARG A 13 0.83 -7.65 -10.85
N PHE A 14 1.23 -8.76 -10.25
CA PHE A 14 2.58 -9.30 -10.32
C PHE A 14 2.60 -10.53 -11.24
N TYR A 15 3.46 -10.48 -12.26
CA TYR A 15 3.59 -11.56 -13.23
C TYR A 15 4.75 -12.51 -12.90
N GLY A 16 5.79 -12.03 -12.22
CA GLY A 16 6.93 -12.85 -11.86
C GLY A 16 8.24 -12.06 -11.70
N ILE A 17 9.32 -12.82 -11.52
CA ILE A 17 10.67 -12.29 -11.35
C ILE A 17 11.48 -12.67 -12.60
N THR A 18 12.25 -11.72 -13.12
CA THR A 18 13.24 -11.96 -14.17
C THR A 18 14.64 -11.51 -13.72
N LYS A 19 15.66 -11.86 -14.49
CA LYS A 19 17.06 -11.52 -14.26
C LYS A 19 17.69 -11.05 -15.56
N PHE A 20 18.43 -9.95 -15.49
CA PHE A 20 19.26 -9.45 -16.58
C PHE A 20 20.73 -9.60 -16.22
N GLU A 21 21.63 -9.57 -17.20
CA GLU A 21 23.08 -9.70 -16.92
C GLU A 21 23.62 -8.59 -16.01
N THR A 22 23.02 -7.39 -16.08
CA THR A 22 23.43 -6.21 -15.31
C THR A 22 22.65 -6.00 -14.00
N ILE A 23 21.48 -6.63 -13.84
CA ILE A 23 20.59 -6.47 -12.66
C ILE A 23 20.29 -7.83 -12.06
N LYS A 24 20.59 -8.02 -10.76
CA LYS A 24 20.45 -9.31 -10.06
C LYS A 24 19.03 -9.89 -10.17
N TYR A 25 18.00 -9.09 -9.93
CA TYR A 25 16.59 -9.48 -10.03
C TYR A 25 15.72 -8.27 -10.41
N SER A 26 14.67 -8.51 -11.17
CA SER A 26 13.68 -7.49 -11.56
C SER A 26 12.27 -8.06 -11.45
N LEU A 27 11.32 -7.23 -11.00
CA LEU A 27 9.92 -7.61 -10.90
C LEU A 27 9.20 -7.25 -12.20
N VAL A 28 8.39 -8.17 -12.71
CA VAL A 28 7.48 -7.94 -13.84
C VAL A 28 6.10 -7.66 -13.28
N LEU A 29 5.61 -6.43 -13.49
CA LEU A 29 4.38 -5.89 -12.92
C LEU A 29 3.51 -5.29 -14.03
N ASP A 30 2.20 -5.15 -13.78
CA ASP A 30 1.34 -4.34 -14.63
C ASP A 30 1.85 -2.89 -14.73
N TYR A 31 1.71 -2.30 -15.92
CA TYR A 31 2.02 -0.89 -16.12
C TYR A 31 0.82 -0.02 -15.74
N ALA A 32 1.00 0.86 -14.75
CA ALA A 32 0.00 1.82 -14.31
C ALA A 32 0.17 3.15 -15.06
N ASP A 33 -0.68 3.37 -16.06
CA ASP A 33 -0.63 4.48 -17.01
C ASP A 33 -0.88 5.88 -16.41
N GLY A 34 -1.51 5.95 -15.23
CA GLY A 34 -1.76 7.18 -14.49
C GLY A 34 -0.65 7.58 -13.52
N GLY A 35 0.41 6.78 -13.39
CA GLY A 35 1.50 7.03 -12.44
C GLY A 35 1.05 6.88 -10.98
N THR A 36 1.66 7.64 -10.07
CA THR A 36 1.31 7.62 -8.64
C THR A 36 0.05 8.43 -8.36
N LEU A 37 -0.72 8.05 -7.34
CA LEU A 37 -1.87 8.80 -6.83
C LEU A 37 -1.46 10.23 -6.49
N ARG A 38 -0.28 10.45 -5.90
CA ARG A 38 0.25 11.80 -5.63
C ARG A 38 0.31 12.67 -6.88
N ALA A 39 0.92 12.15 -7.95
CA ALA A 39 1.07 12.88 -9.20
C ALA A 39 -0.28 13.09 -9.88
N TYR A 40 -1.14 12.07 -9.84
CA TYR A 40 -2.49 12.10 -10.38
C TYR A 40 -3.35 13.18 -9.71
N LEU A 41 -3.45 13.17 -8.37
CA LEU A 41 -4.22 14.18 -7.61
C LEU A 41 -3.67 15.59 -7.85
N LYS A 42 -2.34 15.77 -7.89
CA LYS A 42 -1.74 17.09 -8.19
C LYS A 42 -2.11 17.59 -9.58
N LYS A 43 -2.17 16.70 -10.58
CA LYS A 43 -2.47 17.06 -11.96
C LYS A 43 -3.96 17.31 -12.19
N HIS A 44 -4.82 16.50 -11.57
CA HIS A 44 -6.27 16.47 -11.82
C HIS A 44 -7.09 17.13 -10.70
N PHE A 45 -6.46 17.89 -9.80
CA PHE A 45 -7.12 18.48 -8.63
C PHE A 45 -8.39 19.26 -8.96
N ASN A 46 -8.40 20.04 -10.04
CA ASN A 46 -9.56 20.84 -10.46
C ASN A 46 -10.58 20.06 -11.30
N GLU A 47 -10.25 18.83 -11.70
CA GLU A 47 -11.10 17.98 -12.55
C GLU A 47 -11.86 16.93 -11.73
N LEU A 48 -11.29 16.51 -10.60
CA LEU A 48 -11.88 15.50 -9.72
C LEU A 48 -13.03 16.09 -8.91
N ASN A 49 -14.17 15.43 -8.96
CA ASN A 49 -15.31 15.75 -8.12
C ASN A 49 -15.37 14.83 -6.88
N TRP A 50 -16.39 15.04 -6.05
CA TRP A 50 -16.60 14.24 -4.84
C TRP A 50 -16.80 12.75 -5.12
N ASP A 51 -17.49 12.39 -6.20
CA ASP A 51 -17.73 10.98 -6.56
C ASP A 51 -16.43 10.31 -7.00
N ASP A 52 -15.56 11.01 -7.74
CA ASP A 52 -14.24 10.50 -8.12
C ASP A 52 -13.38 10.23 -6.86
N ASN A 53 -13.34 11.20 -5.94
CA ASN A 53 -12.59 11.05 -4.68
C ASN A 53 -13.15 9.90 -3.83
N TYR A 54 -14.48 9.79 -3.73
CA TYR A 54 -15.14 8.69 -3.03
C TYR A 54 -14.80 7.34 -3.66
N GLN A 55 -14.79 7.24 -4.99
CA GLN A 55 -14.41 6.01 -5.70
C GLN A 55 -12.96 5.61 -5.41
N LEU A 56 -12.01 6.55 -5.48
CA LEU A 56 -10.60 6.27 -5.17
C LEU A 56 -10.43 5.82 -3.71
N ALA A 57 -11.12 6.48 -2.78
CA ALA A 57 -11.10 6.14 -1.35
C ALA A 57 -11.71 4.75 -1.09
N SER A 58 -12.86 4.44 -1.70
CA SER A 58 -13.52 3.14 -1.58
C SER A 58 -12.66 2.01 -2.15
N GLN A 59 -12.02 2.22 -3.30
CA GLN A 59 -11.12 1.24 -3.89
C GLN A 59 -9.88 0.99 -3.01
N LEU A 60 -9.32 2.03 -2.40
CA LEU A 60 -8.21 1.88 -1.45
C LEU A 60 -8.63 1.08 -0.22
N ALA A 61 -9.80 1.40 0.36
CA ALA A 61 -10.33 0.67 1.50
C ALA A 61 -10.54 -0.82 1.18
N ASN A 62 -11.15 -1.13 0.04
CA ASN A 62 -11.35 -2.51 -0.42
C ASN A 62 -10.02 -3.26 -0.63
N ALA A 63 -9.02 -2.61 -1.24
CA ALA A 63 -7.70 -3.20 -1.44
C ALA A 63 -7.01 -3.52 -0.10
N VAL A 64 -7.11 -2.61 0.87
CA VAL A 64 -6.51 -2.79 2.19
C VAL A 64 -7.25 -3.84 3.02
N GLU A 65 -8.59 -3.85 2.97
CA GLU A 65 -9.40 -4.91 3.58
C GLU A 65 -8.99 -6.28 3.06
N PHE A 66 -8.88 -6.44 1.74
CA PHE A 66 -8.50 -7.71 1.13
C PHE A 66 -7.11 -8.20 1.57
N ILE A 67 -6.08 -7.34 1.62
CA ILE A 67 -4.76 -7.78 2.12
C ILE A 67 -4.81 -8.10 3.62
N HIS A 68 -5.66 -7.41 4.38
CA HIS A 68 -5.88 -7.72 5.79
C HIS A 68 -6.58 -9.07 5.95
N GLU A 69 -7.56 -9.43 5.13
CA GLU A 69 -8.16 -10.77 5.11
C GLU A 69 -7.13 -11.87 4.79
N CYS A 70 -6.11 -11.53 3.99
CA CYS A 70 -4.96 -12.39 3.71
C CYS A 70 -3.90 -12.41 4.84
N ASP A 71 -4.17 -11.79 5.99
CA ASP A 71 -3.26 -11.58 7.12
C ASP A 71 -1.94 -10.87 6.77
N ILE A 72 -2.00 -10.01 5.76
CA ILE A 72 -0.87 -9.16 5.33
C ILE A 72 -1.10 -7.73 5.84
N ILE A 73 -0.06 -7.15 6.41
CA ILE A 73 0.00 -5.73 6.78
C ILE A 73 0.94 -5.06 5.79
N HIS A 74 0.53 -3.95 5.17
CA HIS A 74 1.34 -3.25 4.16
C HIS A 74 2.50 -2.47 4.77
N ARG A 75 2.25 -1.73 5.86
CA ARG A 75 3.26 -0.99 6.66
C ARG A 75 3.93 0.20 5.96
N ASP A 76 3.50 0.56 4.75
CA ASP A 76 4.05 1.68 3.98
C ASP A 76 3.02 2.30 3.01
N LEU A 77 1.79 2.47 3.51
CA LEU A 77 0.73 3.10 2.73
C LEU A 77 0.95 4.61 2.66
N HIS A 78 1.10 5.11 1.44
CA HIS A 78 1.16 6.53 1.14
C HIS A 78 0.89 6.77 -0.34
N SER A 79 0.66 8.03 -0.73
CA SER A 79 0.23 8.40 -2.08
C SER A 79 1.21 8.05 -3.22
N HIS A 80 2.48 7.72 -2.94
CA HIS A 80 3.42 7.19 -3.95
C HIS A 80 3.33 5.67 -4.18
N ASN A 81 2.83 4.90 -3.21
CA ASN A 81 2.69 3.44 -3.29
C ASN A 81 1.29 3.04 -3.76
N ILE A 82 0.45 4.02 -4.04
CA ILE A 82 -0.83 3.84 -4.73
C ILE A 82 -0.63 4.35 -6.14
N LEU A 83 -0.84 3.49 -7.13
CA LEU A 83 -0.74 3.84 -8.54
C LEU A 83 -2.14 4.01 -9.14
N ILE A 84 -2.22 4.65 -10.30
CA ILE A 84 -3.45 4.81 -11.05
C ILE A 84 -3.33 4.08 -12.37
N SER A 85 -4.31 3.24 -12.68
CA SER A 85 -4.47 2.66 -14.02
C SER A 85 -5.92 2.75 -14.47
N LYS A 86 -6.15 3.29 -15.67
CA LYS A 86 -7.49 3.50 -16.22
C LYS A 86 -8.44 4.19 -15.22
N LYS A 87 -7.93 5.21 -14.50
CA LYS A 87 -8.59 5.97 -13.42
C LYS A 87 -8.90 5.20 -12.12
N ASN A 88 -8.53 3.93 -12.01
CA ASN A 88 -8.69 3.14 -10.79
C ASN A 88 -7.38 3.03 -10.02
N ILE A 89 -7.46 2.87 -8.70
CA ILE A 89 -6.26 2.67 -7.88
C ILE A 89 -5.71 1.25 -8.05
N LYS A 90 -4.39 1.15 -7.95
CA LYS A 90 -3.60 -0.08 -7.87
C LYS A 90 -2.64 0.05 -6.71
N LEU A 91 -2.93 -0.63 -5.61
CA LEU A 91 -2.05 -0.71 -4.45
C LEU A 91 -0.78 -1.47 -4.85
N ALA A 92 0.38 -0.86 -4.59
CA ALA A 92 1.68 -1.33 -5.03
C ALA A 92 2.71 -1.26 -3.89
N ASP A 93 3.90 -1.78 -4.17
CA ASP A 93 5.06 -1.81 -3.27
C ASP A 93 4.84 -2.56 -1.95
N PHE A 94 4.85 -3.88 -2.05
CA PHE A 94 4.79 -4.78 -0.89
C PHE A 94 6.16 -5.04 -0.25
N GLY A 95 7.18 -4.23 -0.54
CA GLY A 95 8.56 -4.48 -0.09
C GLY A 95 8.74 -4.45 1.43
N LEU A 96 7.87 -3.73 2.15
CA LEU A 96 7.85 -3.64 3.61
C LEU A 96 6.73 -4.46 4.26
N SER A 97 5.88 -5.08 3.44
CA SER A 97 4.72 -5.84 3.91
C SER A 97 5.15 -7.06 4.72
N LYS A 98 4.30 -7.46 5.66
CA LYS A 98 4.53 -8.64 6.51
C LYS A 98 3.25 -9.41 6.74
N LYS A 99 3.38 -10.74 6.85
CA LYS A 99 2.35 -11.56 7.46
C LYS A 99 2.28 -11.29 8.95
N ILE A 100 1.07 -11.26 9.52
CA ILE A 100 0.88 -11.04 10.96
C ILE A 100 1.74 -11.99 11.80
N ALA A 101 1.78 -13.28 11.45
CA ALA A 101 2.57 -14.30 12.14
C ALA A 101 4.08 -14.03 12.19
N GLU A 102 4.62 -13.22 11.26
CA GLU A 102 6.04 -12.87 11.16
C GLU A 102 6.38 -11.53 11.82
N THR A 103 5.38 -10.91 12.46
CA THR A 103 5.54 -9.57 13.03
C THR A 103 6.05 -9.66 14.47
N THR A 104 7.31 -9.30 14.66
CA THR A 104 7.97 -9.28 15.97
C THR A 104 8.03 -7.87 16.55
N SER A 105 8.07 -7.78 17.88
CA SER A 105 8.14 -6.53 18.64
C SER A 105 9.38 -5.67 18.37
N ASN A 106 10.37 -6.18 17.65
CA ASN A 106 11.59 -5.45 17.27
C ASN A 106 11.56 -4.89 15.84
N SER A 107 10.37 -4.75 15.22
CA SER A 107 10.29 -4.14 13.89
C SER A 107 10.82 -2.71 13.93
N LYS A 108 11.90 -2.44 13.18
CA LYS A 108 12.36 -1.08 12.91
C LYS A 108 11.20 -0.29 12.27
N VAL A 109 11.10 0.99 12.62
CA VAL A 109 10.18 1.92 11.98
C VAL A 109 10.69 2.21 10.57
N PHE A 110 9.83 1.99 9.58
CA PHE A 110 10.08 2.26 8.17
C PHE A 110 8.87 3.00 7.60
N GLY A 111 9.05 3.65 6.45
CA GLY A 111 8.00 4.34 5.70
C GLY A 111 8.08 5.85 5.78
N VAL A 112 7.03 6.51 5.28
CA VAL A 112 6.98 7.97 5.15
C VAL A 112 6.30 8.60 6.37
N ILE A 113 7.08 9.32 7.20
CA ILE A 113 6.73 9.78 8.56
C ILE A 113 5.27 10.24 8.76
N PRO A 114 4.69 11.12 7.93
CA PRO A 114 3.30 11.57 8.12
C PRO A 114 2.26 10.44 8.15
N TYR A 115 2.51 9.35 7.42
CA TYR A 115 1.58 8.22 7.26
C TYR A 115 1.83 7.10 8.28
N ILE A 116 2.86 7.22 9.13
CA ILE A 116 3.22 6.17 10.08
C ILE A 116 2.38 6.31 11.35
N ASP A 117 1.74 5.21 11.77
CA ASP A 117 1.02 5.11 13.04
C ASP A 117 1.89 5.61 14.22
N PRO A 118 1.50 6.72 14.87
CA PRO A 118 2.35 7.41 15.83
C PRO A 118 2.67 6.55 17.06
N LYS A 119 1.88 5.50 17.32
CA LYS A 119 2.13 4.55 18.42
C LYS A 119 3.48 3.85 18.28
N CYS A 120 4.01 3.69 17.07
CA CYS A 120 5.30 3.06 16.86
C CYS A 120 6.49 3.92 17.35
N PHE A 121 6.28 5.22 17.54
CA PHE A 121 7.30 6.14 18.09
C PHE A 121 7.27 6.22 19.62
N ASN A 122 6.35 5.53 20.30
CA ASN A 122 6.31 5.58 21.75
C ASN A 122 7.45 4.77 22.37
N ILE A 123 8.45 5.48 22.90
CA ILE A 123 9.67 4.91 23.50
C ILE A 123 9.42 4.43 24.95
N LYS A 124 8.32 4.87 25.60
CA LYS A 124 8.11 4.69 27.05
C LYS A 124 7.26 3.46 27.45
N GLY A 125 6.93 2.56 26.51
CA GLY A 125 6.09 1.38 26.76
C GLY A 125 6.63 0.09 26.14
N ASN A 126 5.85 -0.99 26.24
CA ASN A 126 6.07 -2.21 25.45
C ASN A 126 6.18 -1.82 23.98
N LYS A 127 7.20 -2.34 23.27
CA LYS A 127 7.41 -2.00 21.85
C LYS A 127 6.14 -2.28 21.05
N TYR A 128 5.58 -1.21 20.48
CA TYR A 128 4.40 -1.31 19.64
C TYR A 128 4.77 -1.95 18.31
N THR A 129 4.14 -3.08 18.01
CA THR A 129 4.29 -3.78 16.74
C THR A 129 3.25 -3.24 15.77
N LEU A 130 3.71 -2.74 14.61
CA LEU A 130 2.81 -2.34 13.53
C LEU A 130 1.87 -3.49 13.18
N ASN A 131 0.58 -3.18 13.07
CA ASN A 131 -0.47 -4.17 12.85
C ASN A 131 -1.49 -3.63 11.83
N LYS A 132 -2.57 -4.36 11.58
CA LYS A 132 -3.65 -3.95 10.67
C LYS A 132 -4.15 -2.52 10.96
N LYS A 133 -4.26 -2.10 12.23
CA LYS A 133 -4.69 -0.74 12.61
C LYS A 133 -3.67 0.34 12.23
N SER A 134 -2.40 -0.02 12.04
CA SER A 134 -1.40 0.92 11.55
C SER A 134 -1.63 1.28 10.08
N ASP A 135 -2.05 0.33 9.25
CA ASP A 135 -2.47 0.62 7.86
C ASP A 135 -3.73 1.49 7.83
N ILE A 136 -4.68 1.28 8.77
CA ILE A 136 -5.88 2.13 8.89
C ILE A 136 -5.50 3.58 9.19
N TYR A 137 -4.57 3.82 10.12
CA TYR A 137 -4.06 5.17 10.37
C TYR A 137 -3.48 5.81 9.09
N SER A 138 -2.73 5.05 8.29
CA SER A 138 -2.18 5.57 7.03
C SER A 138 -3.27 5.94 6.02
N ILE A 139 -4.36 5.16 5.96
CA ILE A 139 -5.53 5.48 5.12
C ILE A 139 -6.22 6.75 5.62
N ASP A 140 -6.39 6.91 6.93
CA ASP A 140 -7.02 8.10 7.51
C ASP A 140 -6.24 9.38 7.18
N VAL A 141 -4.91 9.29 7.02
CA VAL A 141 -4.06 10.43 6.59
C VAL A 141 -4.15 10.70 5.08
N LEU A 142 -4.50 9.68 4.28
CA LEU A 142 -4.62 9.79 2.82
C LEU A 142 -5.95 10.39 2.36
N MET A 143 -7.01 10.20 3.14
CA MET A 143 -8.37 10.70 2.88
C MET A 143 -8.54 12.13 3.40
#